data_AF-A0A7C5XDR2-F1
#
_entry.id   AF-A0A7C5XDR2-F1
#
_cell.length_a   1.000
_cell.length_b   1.000
_cell.length_c   1.000
_cell.angle_alpha   90.00
_cell.angle_beta   90.00
_cell.angle_gamma   90.00
#
_symmetry.space_group_name_H-M   'P 1'
#
loop_
_entity.id
_entity.type
_entity.pdbx_description
1 polymer ?
#
loop_
_entity_poly.entity_id
_entity_poly.type
_entity_poly.pdbx_seq_one_letter_code
_entity_poly.pdbx_strand_id
1 'polypeptide(L)'
;MVAVKYVVVGVVVVIVVIAALTLLLPTQHRAPVQYVGSPSGYEAFVPSGTISYDGQTYPVGDLILPNGTAIHNVILKGPEASIIIQDHNQVMQLDNQYAGQIDTLNGQPFLDNIRDVYAIEGLAQIKQIEVNGQLYYEIYNIPQSKIAGFLTDDPYRFAAVINTPGITPAGLPGDSPVFNYPNEIGTFVYQTTLYSQYGPFAGGYVFVFPNGTIFPYGVITNIAGSSFNNYIFVQHIYTPSS
;
A
#
# COMPACT_ATOMS: atom_id res chain seq x y z
N MET A 1 0.71 57.61 -26.93
CA MET A 1 1.24 57.23 -25.61
C MET A 1 0.95 55.77 -25.39
N VAL A 2 2.03 55.04 -25.08
CA VAL A 2 2.14 53.79 -24.31
C VAL A 2 1.36 52.55 -24.76
N ALA A 3 2.17 51.57 -25.16
CA ALA A 3 1.87 50.17 -25.41
C ALA A 3 1.61 49.38 -24.12
N VAL A 4 0.87 48.28 -24.22
CA VAL A 4 1.18 47.08 -23.43
C VAL A 4 1.04 45.84 -24.32
N LYS A 5 2.17 45.15 -24.49
CA LYS A 5 2.34 43.79 -25.01
C LYS A 5 2.42 42.83 -23.81
N TYR A 6 1.75 41.68 -23.86
CA TYR A 6 2.13 40.39 -23.25
C TYR A 6 1.34 39.33 -24.07
N VAL A 7 1.90 38.49 -24.95
CA VAL A 7 2.90 37.40 -24.86
C VAL A 7 2.50 36.24 -23.92
N VAL A 8 1.85 35.23 -24.54
CA VAL A 8 2.08 33.75 -24.55
C VAL A 8 2.50 33.06 -23.25
N VAL A 9 1.79 31.97 -22.87
CA VAL A 9 2.31 30.57 -22.70
C VAL A 9 1.14 29.58 -22.71
N GLY A 10 1.27 28.50 -23.49
CA GLY A 10 0.25 27.49 -23.74
C GLY A 10 -0.01 26.53 -22.56
N VAL A 11 -1.23 26.00 -22.54
CA VAL A 11 -1.61 24.87 -21.69
C VAL A 11 -1.83 23.66 -22.59
N VAL A 12 -1.02 22.64 -22.33
CA VAL A 12 -1.09 21.29 -22.92
C VAL A 12 -2.45 20.68 -22.54
N VAL A 13 -3.29 20.40 -23.53
CA VAL A 13 -4.49 19.59 -23.33
C VAL A 13 -4.03 18.13 -23.35
N VAL A 14 -4.08 17.50 -22.18
CA VAL A 14 -3.84 16.07 -21.98
C VAL A 14 -4.96 15.28 -22.67
N ILE A 15 -4.59 14.41 -23.59
CA ILE A 15 -5.50 13.48 -24.27
C ILE A 15 -5.90 12.39 -23.28
N VAL A 16 -7.17 12.36 -22.88
CA VAL A 16 -7.78 11.22 -22.18
C VAL A 16 -8.29 10.25 -23.25
N VAL A 17 -7.68 9.07 -23.36
CA VAL A 17 -8.21 8.01 -24.22
C VAL A 17 -9.28 7.25 -23.43
N ILE A 18 -10.54 7.56 -23.73
CA ILE A 18 -11.67 6.67 -23.46
C ILE A 18 -11.77 5.73 -24.66
N ALA A 19 -11.66 4.42 -24.43
CA ALA A 19 -12.01 3.42 -25.44
C ALA A 19 -13.03 2.44 -24.85
N ALA A 20 -14.31 2.74 -25.08
CA ALA A 20 -15.36 1.75 -25.10
C ALA A 20 -15.14 0.82 -26.31
N LEU A 21 -15.13 -0.50 -26.12
CA LEU A 21 -15.29 -1.45 -27.21
C LEU A 21 -16.15 -2.64 -26.77
N THR A 22 -17.45 -2.49 -26.99
CA THR A 22 -18.39 -3.59 -27.18
C THR A 22 -18.42 -3.96 -28.67
N LEU A 23 -18.32 -5.27 -28.96
CA LEU A 23 -18.69 -6.01 -30.18
C LEU A 23 -17.58 -6.36 -31.21
N LEU A 24 -17.20 -7.66 -31.16
CA LEU A 24 -16.87 -8.60 -32.26
C LEU A 24 -15.56 -8.43 -33.07
N LEU A 25 -14.53 -9.25 -32.78
CA LEU A 25 -13.99 -10.38 -33.58
C LEU A 25 -12.68 -10.94 -32.94
N PRO A 26 -12.29 -12.21 -33.21
CA PRO A 26 -11.37 -12.99 -32.38
C PRO A 26 -9.87 -12.77 -32.68
N THR A 27 -9.07 -12.99 -31.63
CA THR A 27 -7.59 -13.05 -31.62
C THR A 27 -6.86 -11.89 -32.31
N GLN A 28 -6.82 -10.74 -31.65
CA GLN A 28 -5.72 -9.79 -31.85
C GLN A 28 -4.65 -10.07 -30.80
N HIS A 29 -3.43 -10.38 -31.25
CA HIS A 29 -2.24 -10.18 -30.42
C HIS A 29 -2.27 -8.74 -29.91
N ARG A 30 -2.64 -8.56 -28.65
CA ARG A 30 -2.62 -7.26 -27.98
C ARG A 30 -1.16 -6.84 -27.95
N ALA A 31 -0.86 -5.67 -28.53
CA ALA A 31 0.40 -4.99 -28.24
C ALA A 31 0.50 -4.83 -26.72
N PRO A 32 1.68 -5.03 -26.10
CA PRO A 32 1.84 -4.89 -24.66
C PRO A 32 1.40 -3.48 -24.27
N VAL A 33 0.25 -3.38 -23.60
CA VAL A 33 -0.24 -2.12 -23.06
C VAL A 33 0.69 -1.77 -21.91
N GLN A 34 1.48 -0.71 -22.10
CA GLN A 34 2.29 -0.17 -21.03
C GLN A 34 1.42 0.83 -20.26
N TYR A 35 0.88 0.40 -19.12
CA TYR A 35 0.32 1.35 -18.16
C TYR A 35 1.50 1.93 -17.40
N VAL A 36 1.51 3.25 -17.36
CA VAL A 36 2.48 4.04 -16.64
C VAL A 36 1.71 4.53 -15.43
N GLY A 37 2.19 4.19 -14.22
CA GLY A 37 1.51 4.46 -12.95
C GLY A 37 1.03 5.90 -12.75
N SER A 38 0.39 6.22 -11.63
CA SER A 38 -0.06 7.60 -11.41
C SER A 38 1.12 8.59 -11.40
N PRO A 39 1.05 9.71 -12.17
CA PRO A 39 2.04 10.79 -12.08
C PRO A 39 2.07 11.49 -10.72
N SER A 40 1.00 11.33 -9.93
CA SER A 40 0.84 11.92 -8.60
C SER A 40 0.19 10.91 -7.66
N GLY A 41 0.91 10.52 -6.60
CA GLY A 41 0.41 9.64 -5.54
C GLY A 41 1.10 8.28 -5.46
N TYR A 42 0.54 7.44 -4.62
CA TYR A 42 1.02 6.10 -4.30
C TYR A 42 0.01 5.04 -4.76
N GLU A 43 0.50 4.03 -5.46
CA GLU A 43 -0.24 2.80 -5.72
C GLU A 43 0.04 1.83 -4.57
N ALA A 44 -0.88 0.91 -4.29
CA ALA A 44 -0.75 -0.04 -3.19
C ALA A 44 -0.90 -1.47 -3.73
N PHE A 45 0.17 -2.26 -3.63
CA PHE A 45 0.15 -3.68 -3.97
C PHE A 45 -0.20 -4.51 -2.74
N VAL A 46 -1.24 -5.34 -2.86
CA VAL A 46 -1.74 -6.21 -1.79
C VAL A 46 -1.49 -7.66 -2.21
N PRO A 47 -0.50 -8.35 -1.64
CA PRO A 47 -0.22 -9.73 -2.01
C PRO A 47 -1.36 -10.67 -1.58
N SER A 48 -1.60 -11.68 -2.40
CA SER A 48 -2.59 -12.74 -2.11
C SER A 48 -2.07 -14.15 -2.42
N GLY A 49 -0.86 -14.26 -2.95
CA GLY A 49 -0.25 -15.54 -3.29
C GLY A 49 1.05 -15.37 -4.05
N THR A 50 1.46 -16.43 -4.74
CA THR A 50 2.67 -16.43 -5.57
C THR A 50 2.44 -17.06 -6.94
N ILE A 51 3.32 -16.76 -7.88
CA ILE A 51 3.36 -17.38 -9.20
C ILE A 51 4.80 -17.66 -9.60
N SER A 52 5.05 -18.81 -10.22
CA SER A 52 6.35 -19.17 -10.77
C SER A 52 6.34 -19.11 -12.30
N TYR A 53 7.21 -18.27 -12.87
CA TYR A 53 7.49 -18.19 -14.30
C TYR A 53 8.88 -17.59 -14.51
N ASP A 54 9.45 -17.78 -15.70
CA ASP A 54 10.80 -17.25 -16.01
C ASP A 54 11.90 -17.74 -15.03
N GLY A 55 11.71 -18.95 -14.49
CA GLY A 55 12.64 -19.59 -13.56
C GLY A 55 12.71 -18.98 -12.15
N GLN A 56 11.77 -18.09 -11.81
CA GLN A 56 11.68 -17.42 -10.50
C GLN A 56 10.24 -17.48 -9.96
N THR A 57 10.07 -17.16 -8.68
CA THR A 57 8.76 -17.04 -8.04
C THR A 57 8.55 -15.59 -7.61
N TYR A 58 7.37 -15.06 -7.92
CA TYR A 58 7.01 -13.67 -7.66
C TYR A 58 5.71 -13.59 -6.85
N PRO A 59 5.53 -12.56 -6.02
CA PRO A 59 4.25 -12.30 -5.38
C PRO A 59 3.21 -11.92 -6.43
N VAL A 60 1.99 -12.43 -6.26
CA VAL A 60 0.81 -12.05 -7.04
C VAL A 60 -0.25 -11.47 -6.11
N GLY A 61 -1.00 -10.51 -6.60
CA GLY A 61 -2.01 -9.83 -5.81
C GLY A 61 -2.81 -8.81 -6.59
N ASP A 62 -3.37 -7.86 -5.88
CA ASP A 62 -4.11 -6.73 -6.42
C ASP A 62 -3.26 -5.46 -6.34
N LEU A 63 -3.37 -4.59 -7.36
CA LEU A 63 -2.83 -3.23 -7.32
C LEU A 63 -3.97 -2.24 -7.18
N ILE A 64 -4.01 -1.54 -6.07
CA ILE A 64 -4.96 -0.48 -5.77
C ILE A 64 -4.38 0.84 -6.25
N LEU A 65 -5.09 1.50 -7.15
CA LEU A 65 -4.72 2.79 -7.73
C LEU A 65 -5.18 3.95 -6.80
N PRO A 66 -4.57 5.15 -6.91
CA PRO A 66 -4.93 6.29 -6.06
C PRO A 66 -6.41 6.71 -6.12
N ASN A 67 -7.10 6.38 -7.21
CA ASN A 67 -8.54 6.64 -7.37
C ASN A 67 -9.44 5.58 -6.72
N GLY A 68 -8.87 4.59 -6.01
CA GLY A 68 -9.57 3.50 -5.34
C GLY A 68 -9.94 2.32 -6.23
N THR A 69 -9.63 2.35 -7.53
CA THR A 69 -9.84 1.19 -8.42
C THR A 69 -8.73 0.16 -8.25
N ALA A 70 -9.04 -1.12 -8.46
CA ALA A 70 -8.07 -2.20 -8.36
C ALA A 70 -7.80 -2.85 -9.74
N ILE A 71 -6.53 -3.18 -9.99
CA ILE A 71 -6.10 -4.08 -11.05
C ILE A 71 -5.82 -5.44 -10.41
N HIS A 72 -6.51 -6.47 -10.89
CA HIS A 72 -6.35 -7.84 -10.38
C HIS A 72 -5.29 -8.63 -11.16
N ASN A 73 -4.80 -9.71 -10.55
CA ASN A 73 -3.78 -10.60 -11.12
C ASN A 73 -2.50 -9.83 -11.48
N VAL A 74 -2.03 -9.03 -10.53
CA VAL A 74 -0.82 -8.23 -10.65
C VAL A 74 0.35 -9.01 -10.09
N ILE A 75 1.43 -9.07 -10.85
CA ILE A 75 2.71 -9.65 -10.45
C ILE A 75 3.64 -8.51 -10.12
N LEU A 76 4.20 -8.51 -8.91
CA LEU A 76 5.20 -7.52 -8.53
C LEU A 76 6.60 -8.12 -8.76
N LYS A 77 7.23 -7.71 -9.87
CA LYS A 77 8.58 -8.11 -10.25
C LYS A 77 9.57 -7.04 -9.81
N GLY A 78 10.40 -7.37 -8.82
CA GLY A 78 11.43 -6.48 -8.31
C GLY A 78 12.45 -7.22 -7.46
N PRO A 79 13.56 -6.56 -7.08
CA PRO A 79 14.58 -7.17 -6.22
C PRO A 79 14.02 -7.61 -4.86
N GLU A 80 12.96 -6.97 -4.39
CA GLU A 80 12.31 -7.26 -3.10
C GLU A 80 11.31 -8.42 -3.16
N ALA A 81 11.08 -9.04 -4.32
CA ALA A 81 9.99 -10.02 -4.50
C ALA A 81 10.04 -11.18 -3.50
N SER A 82 11.22 -11.75 -3.24
CA SER A 82 11.38 -12.83 -2.26
C SER A 82 11.15 -12.38 -0.82
N ILE A 83 11.54 -11.14 -0.50
CA ILE A 83 11.33 -10.54 0.83
C ILE A 83 9.84 -10.27 1.03
N ILE A 84 9.16 -9.74 0.02
CA ILE A 84 7.70 -9.54 0.03
C ILE A 84 6.95 -10.85 0.28
N ILE A 85 7.34 -11.93 -0.41
CA ILE A 85 6.74 -13.26 -0.19
C ILE A 85 6.96 -13.73 1.26
N GLN A 86 8.18 -13.54 1.79
CA GLN A 86 8.51 -13.93 3.16
C GLN A 86 7.70 -13.14 4.18
N ASP A 87 7.66 -11.82 4.06
CA ASP A 87 6.94 -10.92 4.95
C ASP A 87 5.43 -11.23 4.91
N HIS A 88 4.85 -11.40 3.71
CA HIS A 88 3.45 -11.80 3.55
C HIS A 88 3.12 -13.09 4.30
N ASN A 89 3.92 -14.14 4.09
CA ASN A 89 3.71 -15.42 4.77
C ASN A 89 3.82 -15.27 6.30
N GLN A 90 4.74 -14.44 6.77
CA GLN A 90 4.92 -14.20 8.19
C GLN A 90 3.75 -13.41 8.80
N VAL A 91 3.25 -12.39 8.11
CA VAL A 91 2.05 -11.64 8.53
C VAL A 91 0.85 -12.58 8.59
N MET A 92 0.62 -13.39 7.55
CA MET A 92 -0.48 -14.36 7.54
C MET A 92 -0.34 -15.41 8.64
N GLN A 93 0.88 -15.84 8.98
CA GLN A 93 1.11 -16.76 10.09
C GLN A 93 0.75 -16.13 11.44
N LEU A 94 1.17 -14.87 11.66
CA LEU A 94 0.88 -14.14 12.89
C LEU A 94 -0.61 -13.81 12.99
N ASP A 95 -1.25 -13.36 11.92
CA ASP A 95 -2.69 -13.09 11.87
C ASP A 95 -3.49 -14.35 12.27
N ASN A 96 -3.18 -15.50 11.65
CA ASN A 96 -3.81 -16.77 12.01
C ASN A 96 -3.51 -17.23 13.45
N GLN A 97 -2.33 -16.90 13.98
CA GLN A 97 -1.97 -17.26 15.36
C GLN A 97 -2.84 -16.51 16.37
N TYR A 98 -3.06 -15.21 16.16
CA TYR A 98 -3.81 -14.36 17.07
C TYR A 98 -5.32 -14.34 16.80
N ALA A 99 -5.75 -14.77 15.61
CA ALA A 99 -7.16 -14.78 15.23
C ALA A 99 -8.05 -15.47 16.27
N GLY A 100 -9.10 -14.76 16.70
CA GLY A 100 -10.04 -15.23 17.73
C GLY A 100 -9.48 -15.36 19.16
N GLN A 101 -8.21 -15.04 19.40
CA GLN A 101 -7.68 -14.92 20.77
C GLN A 101 -8.17 -13.62 21.42
N ILE A 102 -8.30 -13.63 22.75
CA ILE A 102 -8.66 -12.43 23.53
C ILE A 102 -7.40 -11.70 23.94
N ASP A 103 -7.34 -10.41 23.62
CA ASP A 103 -6.33 -9.49 24.11
C ASP A 103 -6.47 -9.32 25.63
N THR A 104 -5.43 -9.70 26.35
CA THR A 104 -5.36 -9.57 27.81
C THR A 104 -5.33 -8.12 28.30
N LEU A 105 -5.00 -7.16 27.44
CA LEU A 105 -4.85 -5.74 27.80
C LEU A 105 -6.21 -5.03 27.92
N ASN A 106 -7.11 -5.25 26.95
CA ASN A 106 -8.40 -4.56 26.87
C ASN A 106 -9.62 -5.52 26.86
N GLY A 107 -9.39 -6.84 26.88
CA GLY A 107 -10.43 -7.86 26.90
C GLY A 107 -11.20 -8.04 25.58
N GLN A 108 -10.77 -7.40 24.50
CA GLN A 108 -11.35 -7.55 23.16
C GLN A 108 -10.68 -8.70 22.40
N PRO A 109 -11.34 -9.33 21.42
CA PRO A 109 -10.63 -10.20 20.50
C PRO A 109 -9.56 -9.41 19.72
N PHE A 110 -8.45 -10.05 19.39
CA PHE A 110 -7.52 -9.52 18.39
C PHE A 110 -8.25 -9.31 17.05
N LEU A 111 -7.74 -8.39 16.24
CA LEU A 111 -8.25 -8.20 14.90
C LEU A 111 -7.83 -9.38 14.03
N ASP A 112 -8.78 -9.84 13.24
CA ASP A 112 -8.53 -10.78 12.15
C ASP A 112 -8.28 -9.96 10.87
N ASN A 113 -7.61 -10.56 9.89
CA ASN A 113 -7.41 -9.97 8.56
C ASN A 113 -6.43 -8.78 8.53
N ILE A 114 -5.41 -8.79 9.39
CA ILE A 114 -4.24 -7.91 9.19
C ILE A 114 -3.51 -8.37 7.92
N ARG A 115 -3.26 -7.42 7.03
CA ARG A 115 -2.60 -7.61 5.75
C ARG A 115 -1.37 -6.72 5.64
N ASP A 116 -0.38 -7.24 4.93
CA ASP A 116 0.69 -6.45 4.37
C ASP A 116 0.22 -5.75 3.08
N VAL A 117 0.73 -4.54 2.90
CA VAL A 117 0.51 -3.73 1.70
C VAL A 117 1.80 -3.02 1.35
N TYR A 118 2.13 -3.00 0.06
CA TYR A 118 3.35 -2.37 -0.44
C TYR A 118 2.97 -1.14 -1.24
N ALA A 119 3.22 0.03 -0.64
CA ALA A 119 3.01 1.29 -1.32
C ALA A 119 4.16 1.55 -2.31
N ILE A 120 3.81 1.96 -3.52
CA ILE A 120 4.73 2.21 -4.63
C ILE A 120 4.56 3.67 -5.06
N GLU A 121 5.63 4.44 -5.05
CA GLU A 121 5.60 5.83 -5.48
C GLU A 121 5.95 5.97 -6.97
N GLY A 122 5.09 6.69 -7.70
CA GLY A 122 5.33 7.13 -9.07
C GLY A 122 5.00 6.08 -10.13
N LEU A 123 5.53 6.31 -11.33
CA LEU A 123 5.22 5.59 -12.56
C LEU A 123 5.80 4.16 -12.56
N ALA A 124 5.21 3.26 -11.78
CA ALA A 124 5.50 1.84 -11.90
C ALA A 124 5.22 1.41 -13.35
N GLN A 125 6.17 0.72 -13.99
CA GLN A 125 5.98 0.24 -15.36
C GLN A 125 5.17 -1.04 -15.29
N ILE A 126 3.98 -1.03 -15.90
CA ILE A 126 3.11 -2.20 -15.94
C ILE A 126 2.98 -2.67 -17.38
N LYS A 127 3.12 -3.98 -17.61
CA LYS A 127 2.83 -4.62 -18.92
C LYS A 127 1.95 -5.85 -18.74
N GLN A 128 1.15 -6.15 -19.76
CA GLN A 128 0.41 -7.40 -19.80
C GLN A 128 1.33 -8.56 -20.20
N ILE A 129 1.23 -9.68 -19.47
CA ILE A 129 1.90 -10.93 -19.80
C ILE A 129 0.90 -12.10 -19.73
N GLU A 130 1.23 -13.20 -20.38
CA GLU A 130 0.47 -14.44 -20.29
C GLU A 130 1.34 -15.51 -19.64
N VAL A 131 0.82 -16.14 -18.57
CA VAL A 131 1.47 -17.25 -17.86
C VAL A 131 0.47 -18.41 -17.84
N ASN A 132 0.84 -19.53 -18.45
CA ASN A 132 0.00 -20.74 -18.52
C ASN A 132 -1.42 -20.50 -19.06
N GLY A 133 -1.58 -19.62 -20.05
CA GLY A 133 -2.89 -19.30 -20.64
C GLY A 133 -3.72 -18.29 -19.85
N GLN A 134 -3.21 -17.78 -18.72
CA GLN A 134 -3.86 -16.75 -17.91
C GLN A 134 -3.15 -15.40 -18.08
N LEU A 135 -3.93 -14.33 -18.23
CA LEU A 135 -3.42 -12.97 -18.34
C LEU A 135 -3.08 -12.39 -16.97
N TYR A 136 -1.90 -11.78 -16.86
CA TYR A 136 -1.43 -11.05 -15.69
C TYR A 136 -0.94 -9.64 -16.08
N TYR A 137 -0.87 -8.76 -15.09
CA TYR A 137 -0.22 -7.46 -15.18
C TYR A 137 1.10 -7.50 -14.40
N GLU A 138 2.23 -7.43 -15.07
CA GLU A 138 3.55 -7.40 -14.42
C GLU A 138 3.94 -5.94 -14.16
N ILE A 139 4.09 -5.58 -12.89
CA ILE A 139 4.82 -4.38 -12.48
C ILE A 139 6.30 -4.73 -12.44
N TYR A 140 7.15 -3.91 -13.07
CA TYR A 140 8.59 -4.15 -13.12
C TYR A 140 9.41 -2.86 -12.98
N ASN A 141 10.73 -3.03 -12.79
CA ASN A 141 11.71 -1.95 -12.66
C ASN A 141 11.39 -0.95 -11.53
N ILE A 142 10.83 -1.42 -10.42
CA ILE A 142 10.57 -0.59 -9.23
C ILE A 142 11.90 -0.39 -8.49
N PRO A 143 12.40 0.85 -8.33
CA PRO A 143 13.55 1.11 -7.47
C PRO A 143 13.18 0.87 -6.00
N GLN A 144 14.09 0.33 -5.20
CA GLN A 144 13.87 0.13 -3.76
C GLN A 144 13.49 1.43 -3.05
N SER A 145 14.01 2.58 -3.47
CA SER A 145 13.65 3.90 -2.92
C SER A 145 12.20 4.32 -3.14
N LYS A 146 11.46 3.61 -3.99
CA LYS A 146 10.08 3.90 -4.40
C LYS A 146 9.08 2.86 -3.92
N ILE A 147 9.47 1.92 -3.06
CA ILE A 147 8.56 0.93 -2.48
C ILE A 147 8.75 0.83 -0.98
N ALA A 148 7.67 0.80 -0.23
CA ALA A 148 7.69 0.55 1.20
C ALA A 148 6.56 -0.38 1.63
N GLY A 149 6.84 -1.26 2.59
CA GLY A 149 5.85 -2.18 3.15
C GLY A 149 5.19 -1.62 4.40
N PHE A 150 3.90 -1.91 4.56
CA PHE A 150 3.06 -1.47 5.67
C PHE A 150 2.13 -2.60 6.10
N LEU A 151 1.59 -2.50 7.31
CA LEU A 151 0.53 -3.37 7.82
C LEU A 151 -0.76 -2.57 7.98
N THR A 152 -1.87 -3.17 7.61
CA THR A 152 -3.21 -2.58 7.72
C THR A 152 -4.29 -3.66 7.79
N ASP A 153 -5.43 -3.34 8.38
CA ASP A 153 -6.66 -4.13 8.35
C ASP A 153 -7.55 -3.82 7.12
N ASP A 154 -7.30 -2.69 6.45
CA ASP A 154 -8.04 -2.24 5.27
C ASP A 154 -7.10 -1.66 4.20
N PRO A 155 -6.61 -2.50 3.26
CA PRO A 155 -5.70 -2.05 2.20
C PRO A 155 -6.30 -1.00 1.26
N TYR A 156 -7.62 -1.03 1.01
CA TYR A 156 -8.29 -0.06 0.16
C TYR A 156 -8.34 1.31 0.82
N ARG A 157 -8.69 1.35 2.10
CA ARG A 157 -8.67 2.58 2.88
C ARG A 157 -7.25 3.08 3.11
N PHE A 158 -6.28 2.21 3.35
CA PHE A 158 -4.86 2.58 3.46
C PHE A 158 -4.38 3.33 2.20
N ALA A 159 -4.67 2.79 1.01
CA ALA A 159 -4.31 3.42 -0.26
C ALA A 159 -4.94 4.82 -0.40
N ALA A 160 -6.17 5.02 0.07
CA ALA A 160 -6.80 6.34 0.10
C ALA A 160 -6.16 7.28 1.15
N VAL A 161 -5.84 6.75 2.33
CA VAL A 161 -5.25 7.53 3.44
C VAL A 161 -3.89 8.10 3.03
N ILE A 162 -2.97 7.27 2.53
CA ILE A 162 -1.60 7.71 2.18
C ILE A 162 -1.57 8.77 1.06
N ASN A 163 -2.64 8.86 0.26
CA ASN A 163 -2.83 9.85 -0.79
C ASN A 163 -3.62 11.09 -0.34
N THR A 164 -4.10 11.15 0.91
CA THR A 164 -4.91 12.25 1.41
C THR A 164 -4.03 13.45 1.79
N PRO A 165 -4.25 14.66 1.22
CA PRO A 165 -3.49 15.84 1.60
C PRO A 165 -3.70 16.23 3.07
N GLY A 166 -2.62 16.62 3.75
CA GLY A 166 -2.69 17.14 5.13
C GLY A 166 -2.85 16.08 6.22
N ILE A 167 -2.74 14.78 5.90
CA ILE A 167 -2.60 13.75 6.93
C ILE A 167 -1.28 13.92 7.67
N THR A 168 -1.28 13.63 8.96
CA THR A 168 -0.07 13.67 9.78
C THR A 168 0.21 12.27 10.33
N PRO A 169 1.30 11.61 9.93
CA PRO A 169 1.73 10.36 10.55
C PRO A 169 2.34 10.66 11.92
N ALA A 170 2.01 9.82 12.90
CA ALA A 170 2.48 9.95 14.27
C ALA A 170 2.67 8.58 14.93
N GLY A 171 3.55 8.55 15.93
CA GLY A 171 3.74 7.39 16.81
C GLY A 171 2.99 7.57 18.13
N LEU A 172 2.41 6.50 18.62
CA LEU A 172 1.90 6.38 19.98
C LEU A 172 3.06 6.12 20.93
N PRO A 173 3.12 6.80 22.10
CA PRO A 173 4.12 6.50 23.11
C PRO A 173 3.91 5.08 23.68
N GLY A 174 4.96 4.47 24.22
CA GLY A 174 4.91 3.08 24.72
C GLY A 174 3.95 2.86 25.89
N ASP A 175 3.58 3.92 26.61
CA ASP A 175 2.61 3.95 27.72
C ASP A 175 1.27 4.58 27.31
N SER A 176 0.99 4.67 26.01
CA SER A 176 -0.25 5.28 25.51
C SER A 176 -1.50 4.60 26.08
N PRO A 177 -2.48 5.38 26.58
CA PRO A 177 -3.75 4.81 27.06
C PRO A 177 -4.60 4.21 25.93
N VAL A 178 -4.31 4.55 24.67
CA VAL A 178 -5.03 4.01 23.50
C VAL A 178 -4.94 2.49 23.42
N PHE A 179 -3.84 1.88 23.87
CA PHE A 179 -3.71 0.42 23.89
C PHE A 179 -4.76 -0.24 24.80
N ASN A 180 -5.25 0.48 25.80
CA ASN A 180 -6.24 -0.04 26.75
C ASN A 180 -7.68 0.27 26.32
N TYR A 181 -7.89 1.06 25.26
CA TYR A 181 -9.24 1.39 24.82
C TYR A 181 -9.89 0.18 24.15
N PRO A 182 -11.17 -0.12 24.43
CA PRO A 182 -11.89 -1.23 23.81
C PRO A 182 -12.38 -0.81 22.40
N ASN A 183 -11.45 -0.54 21.49
CA ASN A 183 -11.75 -0.20 20.09
C ASN A 183 -10.70 -0.76 19.13
N GLU A 184 -11.07 -0.86 17.86
CA GLU A 184 -10.24 -1.47 16.80
C GLU A 184 -8.89 -0.76 16.62
N ILE A 185 -8.83 0.56 16.82
CA ILE A 185 -7.58 1.34 16.72
C ILE A 185 -6.59 0.88 17.80
N GLY A 186 -7.04 0.81 19.06
CA GLY A 186 -6.24 0.34 20.18
C GLY A 186 -5.74 -1.09 19.97
N THR A 187 -6.65 -1.98 19.58
CA THR A 187 -6.35 -3.39 19.31
C THR A 187 -5.34 -3.54 18.16
N PHE A 188 -5.55 -2.85 17.02
CA PHE A 188 -4.64 -2.94 15.88
C PHE A 188 -3.22 -2.53 16.24
N VAL A 189 -3.07 -1.36 16.87
CA VAL A 189 -1.75 -0.81 17.17
C VAL A 189 -1.04 -1.70 18.20
N TYR A 190 -1.75 -2.18 19.22
CA TYR A 190 -1.19 -3.13 20.18
C TYR A 190 -0.75 -4.44 19.50
N GLN A 191 -1.61 -5.04 18.68
CA GLN A 191 -1.33 -6.28 17.96
C GLN A 191 -0.11 -6.16 17.03
N THR A 192 0.00 -5.07 16.29
CA THR A 192 1.18 -4.83 15.42
C THR A 192 2.45 -4.55 16.23
N THR A 193 2.36 -3.99 17.44
CA THR A 193 3.49 -3.93 18.37
C THR A 193 3.90 -5.33 18.84
N LEU A 194 2.96 -6.24 19.08
CA LEU A 194 3.29 -7.66 19.35
C LEU A 194 3.99 -8.31 18.15
N TYR A 195 3.56 -8.03 16.92
CA TYR A 195 4.19 -8.60 15.72
C TYR A 195 5.66 -8.18 15.60
N SER A 196 5.98 -6.98 16.09
CA SER A 196 7.34 -6.41 16.05
C SER A 196 8.39 -7.29 16.75
N GLN A 197 7.98 -8.17 17.67
CA GLN A 197 8.90 -9.10 18.35
C GLN A 197 9.26 -10.34 17.50
N TYR A 198 8.56 -10.56 16.39
CA TYR A 198 8.72 -11.75 15.56
C TYR A 198 9.40 -11.48 14.22
N GLY A 199 9.53 -10.23 13.79
CA GLY A 199 10.01 -9.91 12.45
C GLY A 199 10.31 -8.43 12.25
N PRO A 200 10.46 -7.99 10.99
CA PRO A 200 10.78 -6.60 10.65
C PRO A 200 9.57 -5.66 10.79
N PHE A 201 8.62 -5.97 11.66
CA PHE A 201 7.39 -5.20 11.82
C PHE A 201 7.60 -4.12 12.89
N ALA A 202 7.01 -2.95 12.68
CA ALA A 202 6.94 -1.91 13.67
C ALA A 202 5.49 -1.44 13.78
N GLY A 203 4.90 -1.64 14.97
CA GLY A 203 3.58 -1.12 15.33
C GLY A 203 3.67 0.24 16.03
N GLY A 204 2.58 0.70 16.62
CA GLY A 204 2.56 1.98 17.32
C GLY A 204 2.18 3.19 16.47
N TYR A 205 1.83 3.02 15.19
CA TYR A 205 1.64 4.16 14.28
C TYR A 205 0.18 4.46 13.94
N VAL A 206 -0.08 5.75 13.73
CA VAL A 206 -1.39 6.27 13.35
C VAL A 206 -1.27 7.41 12.35
N PHE A 207 -2.20 7.49 11.41
CA PHE A 207 -2.48 8.69 10.63
C PHE A 207 -3.54 9.52 11.33
N VAL A 208 -3.27 10.81 11.50
CA VAL A 208 -4.22 11.78 12.05
C VAL A 208 -4.72 12.68 10.92
N PHE A 209 -6.03 12.69 10.71
CA PHE A 209 -6.69 13.51 9.70
C PHE A 209 -6.97 14.92 10.23
N PRO A 210 -7.12 15.93 9.35
CA PRO A 210 -7.47 17.30 9.76
C PRO A 210 -8.78 17.41 10.55
N ASN A 211 -9.71 16.46 10.36
CA ASN A 211 -10.97 16.39 11.09
C ASN A 211 -10.87 15.60 12.41
N GLY A 212 -9.68 15.16 12.82
CA GLY A 212 -9.43 14.37 14.02
C GLY A 212 -9.68 12.86 13.88
N THR A 213 -10.09 12.38 12.70
CA THR A 213 -10.20 10.93 12.44
C THR A 213 -8.81 10.28 12.51
N ILE A 214 -8.74 9.05 13.03
CA ILE A 214 -7.50 8.29 13.16
C ILE A 214 -7.59 7.03 12.31
N PHE A 215 -6.47 6.67 11.66
CA PHE A 215 -6.30 5.40 10.97
C PHE A 215 -5.02 4.71 11.47
N PRO A 216 -5.10 3.52 12.08
CA PRO A 216 -3.92 2.83 12.58
C PRO A 216 -3.16 2.15 11.42
N TYR A 217 -1.84 2.06 11.53
CA TYR A 217 -1.02 1.31 10.58
C TYR A 217 0.26 0.78 11.23
N GLY A 218 0.89 -0.19 10.57
CA GLY A 218 2.23 -0.67 10.90
C GLY A 218 3.19 -0.48 9.75
N VAL A 219 4.48 -0.66 10.01
CA VAL A 219 5.56 -0.53 9.02
C VAL A 219 6.33 -1.84 8.92
N ILE A 220 6.73 -2.21 7.69
CA ILE A 220 7.63 -3.32 7.38
C ILE A 220 9.01 -2.72 7.09
N THR A 221 9.92 -2.83 8.06
CA THR A 221 11.16 -2.03 8.14
C THR A 221 12.30 -2.53 7.25
N ASN A 222 12.26 -3.78 6.79
CA ASN A 222 13.20 -4.35 5.82
C ASN A 222 12.88 -3.93 4.37
N ILE A 223 11.69 -3.40 4.10
CA ILE A 223 11.33 -2.76 2.83
C ILE A 223 10.90 -1.31 3.11
N ALA A 224 11.91 -0.44 3.26
CA ALA A 224 11.75 0.95 3.68
C ALA A 224 12.25 1.94 2.60
N GLY A 225 11.49 2.09 1.51
CA GLY A 225 11.82 3.01 0.43
C GLY A 225 11.90 4.46 0.90
N SER A 226 12.99 5.15 0.57
CA SER A 226 13.29 6.50 1.08
C SER A 226 12.23 7.56 0.74
N SER A 227 11.43 7.34 -0.31
CA SER A 227 10.31 8.23 -0.65
C SER A 227 9.15 8.16 0.35
N PHE A 228 9.16 7.19 1.27
CA PHE A 228 8.18 6.99 2.33
C PHE A 228 8.73 7.32 3.73
N ASN A 229 9.91 7.96 3.84
CA ASN A 229 10.53 8.26 5.12
C ASN A 229 9.61 9.01 6.10
N ASN A 230 8.72 9.87 5.62
CA ASN A 230 7.77 10.61 6.47
C ASN A 230 6.73 9.69 7.14
N TYR A 231 6.47 8.51 6.57
CA TYR A 231 5.52 7.52 7.08
C TYR A 231 6.19 6.44 7.92
N ILE A 232 7.49 6.22 7.71
CA ILE A 232 8.31 5.21 8.38
C ILE A 232 8.97 5.80 9.63
N PHE A 233 9.65 6.93 9.48
CA PHE A 233 10.36 7.63 10.55
C PHE A 233 9.49 8.76 11.08
N VAL A 234 8.42 8.39 11.80
CA VAL A 234 7.51 9.37 12.40
C VAL A 234 8.24 10.21 13.45
N GLN A 235 8.18 11.54 13.29
CA GLN A 235 8.80 12.50 14.22
C GLN A 235 7.78 13.11 15.21
N HIS A 236 6.50 12.83 14.99
CA HIS A 236 5.41 13.35 15.80
C HIS A 236 4.92 12.26 16.75
N ILE A 237 4.76 12.64 18.03
CA ILE A 237 4.11 11.79 19.02
C ILE A 237 2.65 12.19 19.10
N TYR A 238 1.74 11.24 18.90
CA TYR A 238 0.32 11.47 19.11
C TYR A 238 -0.03 11.29 20.58
N THR A 239 -0.52 12.36 21.21
CA THR A 239 -0.98 12.34 22.60
C THR A 239 -2.51 12.45 22.60
N PRO A 240 -3.24 11.32 22.70
CA PRO A 240 -4.70 11.34 22.81
C PRO A 240 -5.13 12.10 24.07
N SER A 241 -6.19 12.90 23.97
CA SER A 241 -6.84 13.45 25.16
C SER A 241 -7.41 12.32 26.02
N SER A 242 -7.13 12.38 27.32
CA SER A 242 -7.55 11.40 28.34
C SER A 242 -9.06 11.23 28.45
#